data_AF-A0A915CPB4-F1
#
_entry.id   AF-A0A915CPB4-F1
#
_cell.length_a   1.000
_cell.length_b   1.000
_cell.length_c   1.000
_cell.angle_alpha   90.00
_cell.angle_beta   90.00
_cell.angle_gamma   90.00
#
_symmetry.space_group_name_H-M   'P 1'
#
loop_
_entity.id
_entity.type
_entity.pdbx_description
1 polymer ?
#
loop_
_entity_poly.entity_id
_entity_poly.type
_entity_poly.pdbx_seq_one_letter_code
_entity_poly.pdbx_strand_id
1 'polypeptide(L)'
;MRVGEGVNNRENTVIEILDVEEPVLQDDSATRERVWFTLTAYEKHFFDVPPNNIIELVTAASYLDLKSMYLFACQSIADAIKDKRPAAIRKLFNFEDDLTEGEKAKMIQQNSGF
;
A
#
# COMPACT_ATOMS: atom_id res chain seq x y z
N MET A 1 47.70 -30.61 -25.00
CA MET A 1 46.54 -30.76 -24.08
C MET A 1 46.00 -29.36 -23.81
N ARG A 2 44.78 -29.11 -24.31
CA ARG A 2 43.83 -27.99 -24.13
C ARG A 2 44.31 -26.58 -23.67
N VAL A 3 44.22 -25.66 -24.65
CA VAL A 3 43.62 -24.30 -24.62
C VAL A 3 42.33 -24.30 -23.76
N GLY A 4 41.86 -23.31 -23.02
CA GLY A 4 42.12 -21.88 -22.79
C GLY A 4 40.83 -21.32 -22.14
N GLU A 5 40.86 -20.02 -21.80
CA GLU A 5 39.71 -19.16 -21.46
C GLU A 5 39.11 -19.28 -20.05
N GLY A 6 39.41 -18.26 -19.25
CA GLY A 6 38.66 -17.92 -18.06
C GLY A 6 37.27 -17.43 -18.45
N VAL A 7 36.25 -18.16 -18.02
CA VAL A 7 34.86 -17.70 -18.06
C VAL A 7 34.65 -16.89 -16.78
N ASN A 8 34.73 -15.57 -16.93
CA ASN A 8 34.26 -14.63 -15.92
C ASN A 8 32.74 -14.78 -15.84
N ASN A 9 32.29 -15.61 -14.92
CA ASN A 9 30.88 -15.77 -14.61
C ASN A 9 30.42 -14.54 -13.81
N ARG A 10 30.21 -13.43 -14.52
CA ARG A 10 29.21 -12.43 -14.13
C ARG A 10 27.83 -13.05 -14.37
N GLU A 11 27.59 -14.20 -13.74
CA GLU A 11 26.25 -14.73 -13.61
C GLU A 11 25.44 -13.62 -12.97
N ASN A 12 24.49 -13.15 -13.77
CA ASN A 12 23.38 -12.31 -13.38
C ASN A 12 23.14 -12.47 -11.89
N THR A 13 23.31 -11.39 -11.14
CA THR A 13 22.54 -11.20 -9.92
C THR A 13 21.09 -11.08 -10.39
N VAL A 14 20.49 -12.22 -10.72
CA VAL A 14 19.06 -12.43 -10.53
C VAL A 14 18.89 -11.92 -9.11
N ILE A 15 18.21 -10.79 -8.99
CA ILE A 15 17.67 -10.40 -7.70
C ILE A 15 16.81 -11.60 -7.38
N GLU A 16 17.31 -12.50 -6.54
CA GLU A 16 16.47 -13.43 -5.82
C GLU A 16 15.46 -12.51 -5.16
N ILE A 17 14.30 -12.38 -5.78
CA ILE A 17 13.15 -11.76 -5.16
C ILE A 17 12.96 -12.70 -3.99
N LEU A 18 13.51 -12.30 -2.84
CA LEU A 18 13.40 -13.02 -1.59
C LEU A 18 11.97 -13.56 -1.56
N ASP A 19 11.81 -14.86 -1.31
CA ASP A 19 10.51 -15.46 -1.00
C ASP A 19 10.00 -14.83 0.32
N VAL A 20 9.64 -13.55 0.25
CA VAL A 20 8.97 -12.82 1.31
C VAL A 20 7.58 -13.39 1.28
N GLU A 21 7.28 -14.25 2.26
CA GLU A 21 5.96 -14.84 2.44
C GLU A 21 4.90 -13.74 2.25
N GLU A 22 3.93 -14.01 1.37
CA GLU A 22 2.85 -13.07 1.12
C GLU A 22 2.20 -12.73 2.47
N PRO A 23 2.07 -11.44 2.79
CA PRO A 23 1.65 -11.07 4.12
C PRO A 23 0.19 -11.49 4.35
N VAL A 24 -0.03 -12.24 5.42
CA VAL A 24 -1.32 -12.83 5.75
C VAL A 24 -2.17 -11.83 6.54
N LEU A 25 -3.44 -11.70 6.15
CA LEU A 25 -4.47 -11.03 6.94
C LEU A 25 -4.58 -11.66 8.34
N GLN A 26 -4.15 -10.94 9.37
CA GLN A 26 -4.35 -11.36 10.76
C GLN A 26 -5.47 -10.51 11.37
N ASP A 27 -6.45 -11.17 11.98
CA ASP A 27 -7.54 -10.51 12.69
C ASP A 27 -7.17 -10.46 14.19
N ASP A 28 -7.07 -9.26 14.77
CA ASP A 28 -6.85 -9.12 16.21
C ASP A 28 -8.17 -9.39 16.94
N SER A 29 -8.31 -10.62 17.40
CA SER A 29 -9.49 -11.10 18.14
C SER A 29 -9.82 -10.31 19.41
N ALA A 30 -8.88 -9.54 19.97
CA ALA A 30 -9.09 -8.75 21.19
C ALA A 30 -9.56 -7.31 20.91
N THR A 31 -9.06 -6.68 19.85
CA THR A 31 -9.37 -5.27 19.53
C THR A 31 -10.45 -5.10 18.46
N ARG A 32 -10.76 -6.17 17.70
CA ARG A 32 -11.55 -6.10 16.44
C ARG A 32 -10.94 -5.13 15.41
N GLU A 33 -9.70 -4.67 15.61
CA GLU A 33 -9.01 -3.90 14.60
C GLU A 33 -8.52 -4.85 13.51
N ARG A 34 -8.96 -4.61 12.27
CA ARG A 34 -8.35 -5.23 11.10
C ARG A 34 -6.96 -4.62 10.91
N VAL A 35 -5.98 -5.18 11.61
CA VAL A 35 -4.59 -4.83 11.43
C VAL A 35 -4.07 -5.71 10.29
N TRP A 36 -4.11 -5.14 9.09
CA TRP A 36 -3.24 -5.62 8.01
C TRP A 36 -1.77 -5.48 8.48
N PHE A 37 -0.82 -6.13 7.83
CA PHE A 37 0.56 -6.14 8.33
C PHE A 37 1.15 -4.72 8.47
N THR A 38 2.12 -4.54 9.37
CA THR A 38 2.77 -3.24 9.60
C THR A 38 3.97 -3.06 8.68
N LEU A 39 4.07 -1.90 8.04
CA LEU A 39 5.21 -1.54 7.21
C LEU A 39 6.50 -1.41 8.03
N THR A 40 7.61 -1.92 7.50
CA THR A 40 8.95 -1.70 8.04
C THR A 40 9.37 -0.23 7.93
N ALA A 41 10.43 0.18 8.65
CA ALA A 41 10.96 1.54 8.53
C ALA A 41 11.42 1.88 7.10
N TYR A 42 11.96 0.88 6.39
CA TYR A 42 12.36 1.03 5.00
C TYR A 42 11.14 1.24 4.09
N GLU A 43 10.11 0.39 4.21
CA GLU A 43 8.88 0.53 3.41
C GLU A 43 8.19 1.87 3.66
N LYS A 44 8.09 2.31 4.92
CA LYS A 44 7.54 3.63 5.25
C LYS A 44 8.29 4.76 4.57
N HIS A 45 9.61 4.66 4.50
CA HIS A 45 10.43 5.64 3.79
C HIS A 45 10.26 5.55 2.27
N PHE A 46 10.14 4.33 1.72
CA PHE A 46 9.91 4.11 0.29
C PHE A 46 8.60 4.74 -0.18
N PHE A 47 7.54 4.64 0.63
CA PHE A 47 6.24 5.25 0.34
C PHE A 47 6.09 6.70 0.84
N ASP A 48 7.16 7.35 1.31
CA ASP A 48 7.16 8.77 1.70
C ASP A 48 7.17 9.68 0.46
N VAL A 49 6.12 9.54 -0.35
CA VAL A 49 5.88 10.26 -1.60
C VAL A 49 4.43 10.76 -1.62
N PRO A 50 4.08 11.71 -2.51
CA PRO A 50 2.70 12.17 -2.61
C PRO A 50 1.71 11.01 -2.81
N PRO A 51 0.54 11.02 -2.15
CA PRO A 51 -0.41 9.90 -2.22
C PRO A 51 -0.87 9.55 -3.63
N ASN A 52 -0.94 10.53 -4.55
CA ASN A 52 -1.27 10.30 -5.95
C ASN A 52 -0.27 9.36 -6.64
N ASN A 53 1.04 9.49 -6.33
CA ASN A 53 2.07 8.60 -6.88
C ASN A 53 1.89 7.16 -6.37
N ILE A 54 1.42 6.99 -5.13
CA ILE A 54 1.14 5.67 -4.57
C ILE A 54 -0.07 5.04 -5.28
N ILE A 55 -1.11 5.80 -5.61
CA ILE A 55 -2.28 5.31 -6.38
C ILE A 55 -1.87 4.85 -7.79
N GLU A 56 -1.02 5.63 -8.47
CA GLU A 56 -0.46 5.24 -9.76
C GLU A 56 0.38 3.96 -9.64
N LEU A 57 1.17 3.84 -8.56
CA LEU A 57 1.96 2.66 -8.27
C LEU A 57 1.09 1.42 -7.98
N VAL A 58 -0.02 1.56 -7.23
CA VAL A 58 -1.00 0.48 -7.02
C VAL A 58 -1.54 -0.02 -8.37
N THR A 59 -1.87 0.91 -9.27
CA THR A 59 -2.40 0.59 -10.60
C THR A 59 -1.34 -0.12 -11.45
N ALA A 60 -0.11 0.38 -11.47
CA ALA A 60 1.01 -0.25 -12.18
C ALA A 60 1.34 -1.63 -11.62
N ALA A 61 1.38 -1.79 -10.30
CA ALA A 61 1.63 -3.07 -9.64
C ALA A 61 0.53 -4.08 -9.94
N SER A 62 -0.74 -3.66 -9.96
CA SER A 62 -1.86 -4.51 -10.38
C SER A 62 -1.75 -4.93 -11.85
N TYR A 63 -1.35 -4.02 -12.74
CA TYR A 63 -1.21 -4.31 -14.18
C TYR A 63 -0.05 -5.28 -14.47
N LEU A 64 1.05 -5.17 -13.72
CA LEU A 64 2.26 -5.99 -13.88
C LEU A 64 2.22 -7.29 -13.05
N ASP A 65 1.11 -7.58 -12.37
CA ASP A 65 0.95 -8.71 -11.44
C ASP A 65 2.02 -8.78 -10.33
N LEU A 66 2.41 -7.60 -9.81
CA LEU A 66 3.36 -7.46 -8.71
C LEU A 66 2.62 -7.45 -7.37
N LYS A 67 2.14 -8.62 -6.93
CA LYS A 67 1.29 -8.78 -5.74
C LYS A 67 1.87 -8.15 -4.47
N SER A 68 3.14 -8.39 -4.17
CA SER A 68 3.78 -7.85 -2.96
C SER A 68 3.75 -6.31 -2.96
N MET A 69 4.21 -5.69 -4.04
CA MET A 69 4.20 -4.23 -4.21
C MET A 69 2.78 -3.65 -4.12
N TYR A 70 1.79 -4.33 -4.72
CA TYR A 70 0.39 -3.95 -4.62
C TYR A 70 -0.08 -3.92 -3.15
N LEU A 71 0.20 -4.97 -2.37
CA LEU A 71 -0.20 -5.04 -0.97
C LEU A 71 0.51 -4.00 -0.09
N PHE A 72 1.81 -3.79 -0.28
CA PHE A 72 2.56 -2.76 0.44
C PHE A 72 2.03 -1.34 0.16
N ALA A 73 1.72 -1.03 -1.10
CA ALA A 73 1.17 0.26 -1.48
C ALA A 73 -0.26 0.45 -0.93
N CYS A 74 -1.11 -0.58 -0.97
CA CYS A 74 -2.42 -0.57 -0.33
C CYS A 74 -2.32 -0.30 1.17
N GLN A 75 -1.37 -0.93 1.85
CA GLN A 75 -1.16 -0.71 3.28
C GLN A 75 -0.72 0.72 3.58
N SER A 76 0.20 1.28 2.80
CA SER A 76 0.61 2.68 2.97
C SER A 76 -0.55 3.66 2.81
N ILE A 77 -1.46 3.41 1.87
CA ILE A 77 -2.68 4.22 1.69
C ILE A 77 -3.62 4.04 2.89
N ALA A 78 -3.79 2.81 3.39
CA ALA A 78 -4.61 2.54 4.56
C ALA A 78 -4.10 3.28 5.80
N ASP A 79 -2.79 3.23 6.07
CA ASP A 79 -2.14 3.99 7.15
C ASP A 79 -2.31 5.51 6.98
N ALA A 80 -2.27 6.01 5.74
CA ALA A 80 -2.50 7.42 5.45
C ALA A 80 -3.96 7.86 5.65
N ILE A 81 -4.93 6.94 5.62
CA ILE A 81 -6.36 7.22 5.83
C ILE A 81 -6.78 7.01 7.29
N LYS A 82 -6.11 6.10 8.01
CA LYS A 82 -6.42 5.74 9.39
C LYS A 82 -6.53 6.99 10.27
N ASP A 83 -7.59 7.04 11.07
CA ASP A 83 -7.91 8.10 12.03
C ASP A 83 -8.09 9.53 11.46
N LYS A 84 -8.16 9.69 10.12
CA LYS A 84 -8.43 10.99 9.50
C LYS A 84 -9.92 11.24 9.29
N ARG A 85 -10.35 12.49 9.49
CA ARG A 85 -11.71 12.92 9.16
C ARG A 85 -11.91 12.97 7.64
N PRO A 86 -13.14 12.78 7.12
CA PRO A 86 -13.43 12.81 5.68
C PRO A 86 -12.90 14.06 4.96
N ALA A 87 -13.06 15.24 5.55
CA ALA A 87 -12.56 16.49 4.96
C ALA A 87 -11.02 16.51 4.80
N ALA A 88 -10.28 15.92 5.75
CA ALA A 88 -8.83 15.82 5.68
C ALA A 88 -8.38 14.81 4.61
N ILE A 89 -9.10 13.69 4.46
CA ILE A 89 -8.86 12.68 3.42
C ILE A 89 -9.09 13.30 2.04
N ARG A 90 -10.21 14.01 1.83
CA ARG A 90 -10.50 14.70 0.56
C ARG A 90 -9.38 15.66 0.18
N LYS A 91 -8.88 16.45 1.13
CA LYS A 91 -7.73 17.34 0.89
C LYS A 91 -6.44 16.57 0.58
N LEU A 92 -6.16 15.49 1.30
CA LEU A 92 -4.93 14.71 1.16
C LEU A 92 -4.80 14.08 -0.24
N PHE A 93 -5.91 13.58 -0.79
CA PHE A 93 -5.96 12.95 -2.11
C PHE A 93 -6.50 13.87 -3.22
N ASN A 94 -6.73 15.15 -2.89
CA ASN A 94 -7.27 16.15 -3.81
C ASN A 94 -8.60 15.72 -4.48
N PHE A 95 -9.50 15.13 -3.69
CA PHE A 95 -10.86 14.78 -4.12
C PHE A 95 -11.80 15.98 -4.00
N GLU A 96 -12.72 16.10 -4.97
CA GLU A 96 -13.80 17.09 -4.92
C GLU A 96 -14.81 16.77 -3.79
N ASP A 97 -15.41 17.79 -3.20
CA ASP A 97 -16.52 17.64 -2.26
C ASP A 97 -17.84 17.69 -3.02
N ASP A 98 -18.29 16.52 -3.42
CA ASP A 98 -19.44 16.26 -4.30
C ASP A 98 -20.77 16.12 -3.55
N LEU A 99 -20.75 16.18 -2.21
CA LEU A 99 -21.93 16.00 -1.37
C LEU A 99 -22.56 17.34 -0.97
N THR A 100 -23.89 17.40 -1.04
CA THR A 100 -24.63 18.52 -0.44
C THR A 100 -24.63 18.42 1.10
N GLU A 101 -24.85 19.54 1.79
CA GLU A 101 -24.91 19.57 3.26
C GLU A 101 -26.00 18.63 3.82
N GLY A 102 -27.13 18.50 3.10
CA GLY A 102 -28.20 17.58 3.48
C GLY A 102 -27.79 16.10 3.37
N GLU A 103 -26.98 15.74 2.38
CA GLU A 103 -26.44 14.38 2.22
C GLU A 103 -25.36 14.08 3.25
N LYS A 104 -24.47 15.03 3.53
CA LYS A 104 -23.46 14.91 4.60
C LYS A 104 -24.11 14.66 5.96
N ALA A 105 -25.17 15.41 6.28
CA ALA A 105 -25.90 15.25 7.54
C ALA A 105 -26.53 13.85 7.67
N LYS A 106 -27.14 13.33 6.60
CA LYS A 106 -27.69 11.97 6.57
C LYS A 106 -26.61 10.91 6.75
N MET A 107 -25.47 11.03 6.06
CA MET A 107 -24.34 10.10 6.19
C MET A 107 -23.74 10.11 7.59
N ILE A 108 -23.57 11.30 8.19
CA ILE A 108 -23.09 11.42 9.58
C ILE A 108 -24.08 10.75 10.54
N GLN A 109 -25.38 10.99 10.38
CA GLN A 109 -26.41 10.37 11.20
C GLN A 109 -26.37 8.84 11.12
N GLN A 110 -26.28 8.29 9.90
CA GLN A 110 -26.19 6.85 9.67
C GLN A 110 -24.92 6.24 10.28
N ASN A 111 -23.78 6.93 10.17
CA ASN A 111 -22.50 6.43 10.66
C ASN A 111 -22.31 6.64 12.17
N SER A 112 -23.05 7.58 12.79
CA SER A 112 -23.01 7.84 14.24
C SER A 112 -23.76 6.80 15.09
N GLY A 113 -24.49 5.87 14.45
CA GLY A 113 -25.23 4.78 15.11
C GLY A 113 -24.44 3.47 15.26
N PHE A 114 -23.15 3.48 14.93
CA PHE A 114 -22.19 2.38 15.10
C PHE A 114 -21.10 2.80 16.09
#